data_AF-A0AAW7VSK4-F1
#
_entry.id   AF-A0AAW7VSK4-F1
#
_cell.length_a   1.000
_cell.length_b   1.000
_cell.length_c   1.000
_cell.angle_alpha   90.00
_cell.angle_beta   90.00
_cell.angle_gamma   90.00
#
_symmetry.space_group_name_H-M   'P 1'
#
loop_
_entity.id
_entity.type
_entity.pdbx_description
1 polymer ?
#
loop_
_entity_poly.entity_id
_entity_poly.type
_entity_poly.pdbx_seq_one_letter_code
_entity_poly.pdbx_strand_id
1 'polypeptide(L)'
;MRLEGWHLIIIIVLALVLFAAPKLPSMARSIGQSMRIFKSEVREMKKDGASETKDTQASSDAVEGRVVDHPDAKAKNNGETDVPPSNRV
;
A
#
# COMPACT_ATOMS: atom_id res chain seq x y z
N MET A 1 15.72 17.23 44.38
CA MET A 1 15.67 16.54 43.08
C MET A 1 14.54 17.17 42.29
N ARG A 2 14.83 18.11 41.39
CA ARG A 2 13.80 18.79 40.61
C ARG A 2 13.52 17.91 39.40
N LEU A 3 12.27 17.48 39.26
CA LEU A 3 11.79 16.80 38.05
C LEU A 3 11.81 17.84 36.93
N GLU A 4 12.96 18.01 36.30
CA GLU A 4 13.09 18.85 35.13
C GLU A 4 12.14 18.30 34.07
N GLY A 5 11.32 19.16 33.45
CA GLY A 5 10.23 18.76 32.53
C GLY A 5 10.66 17.82 31.39
N TRP A 6 11.96 17.74 31.13
CA TRP A 6 12.62 16.71 30.31
C TRP A 6 12.24 15.27 30.68
N HIS A 7 12.11 14.94 31.96
CA HIS A 7 11.71 13.61 32.40
C HIS A 7 10.27 13.28 31.97
N LEU A 8 9.38 14.28 31.97
CA LEU A 8 7.98 14.10 31.59
C LEU A 8 7.85 13.87 30.08
N ILE A 9 8.67 14.53 29.27
CA ILE A 9 8.76 14.27 27.82
C ILE A 9 9.19 12.82 27.57
N ILE A 10 10.22 12.33 28.26
CA ILE A 10 10.71 10.96 28.12
C ILE A 10 9.61 9.95 28.47
N ILE A 11 8.87 10.19 29.55
CA ILE A 11 7.75 9.33 29.96
C ILE A 11 6.64 9.33 28.90
N ILE A 12 6.29 10.48 28.33
CA ILE A 12 5.29 10.57 27.25
C ILE A 12 5.76 9.80 26.01
N VAL A 13 7.02 9.98 25.61
CA VAL A 13 7.57 9.24 24.46
C VAL A 13 7.53 7.74 24.71
N LEU A 14 7.91 7.28 25.91
CA LEU A 14 7.88 5.86 26.26
C LEU A 14 6.45 5.31 26.27
N ALA A 15 5.49 6.08 26.80
CA ALA A 15 4.07 5.72 26.75
C ALA A 15 3.57 5.63 25.31
N LEU A 16 3.91 6.57 24.44
CA LEU A 16 3.54 6.51 23.01
C LEU A 16 4.20 5.34 22.29
N VAL A 17 5.44 4.97 22.62
CA VAL A 17 6.05 3.78 22.00
C VAL A 17 5.33 2.50 22.45
N LEU A 18 5.00 2.37 23.74
CA LEU A 18 4.32 1.18 24.25
C LEU A 18 2.87 1.06 23.76
N PHE A 19 2.12 2.17 23.71
CA PHE A 19 0.69 2.17 23.36
C PHE A 19 0.41 2.52 21.90
N ALA A 20 1.25 3.34 21.27
CA ALA A 20 1.03 3.88 19.94
C ALA A 20 1.96 3.28 18.86
N ALA A 21 3.04 2.56 19.16
CA ALA A 21 3.91 1.96 18.13
C ALA A 21 3.16 1.17 17.03
N PRO A 22 2.18 0.30 17.32
CA PRO A 22 1.44 -0.40 16.26
C PRO A 22 0.41 0.50 15.55
N LYS A 23 -0.05 1.58 16.19
CA LYS A 23 -1.08 2.49 15.66
C LYS A 23 -0.50 3.69 14.91
N LEU A 24 0.71 4.11 15.23
CA LEU A 24 1.50 5.16 14.59
C LEU A 24 1.64 4.96 13.07
N PRO A 25 2.05 3.79 12.56
CA PRO A 25 2.20 3.60 11.11
C PRO A 25 0.84 3.60 10.39
N SER A 26 -0.23 3.18 11.05
CA SER A 26 -1.58 3.24 10.49
C SER A 26 -2.11 4.67 10.44
N MET A 27 -1.95 5.43 11.52
CA MET A 27 -2.37 6.82 11.61
C MET A 27 -1.56 7.71 10.67
N ALA A 28 -0.24 7.52 10.60
CA ALA A 28 0.62 8.24 9.66
C ALA A 28 0.23 7.99 8.21
N ARG A 29 -0.15 6.76 7.83
CA ARG A 29 -0.65 6.47 6.47
C ARG A 29 -1.96 7.19 6.17
N SER A 30 -2.94 7.14 7.09
CA SER A 30 -4.24 7.82 6.91
C SER A 30 -4.08 9.35 6.88
N ILE A 31 -3.28 9.92 7.78
CA ILE A 31 -2.97 11.36 7.79
C ILE A 31 -2.19 11.75 6.53
N GLY A 32 -1.25 10.92 6.07
CA GLY A 32 -0.48 11.17 4.85
C GLY A 32 -1.35 11.17 3.59
N GLN A 33 -2.35 10.29 3.52
CA GLN A 33 -3.34 10.30 2.44
C GLN A 33 -4.16 11.59 2.45
N SER A 34 -4.68 12.02 3.61
CA SER A 34 -5.42 13.29 3.74
C SER A 34 -4.55 14.52 3.45
N MET A 35 -3.29 14.52 3.90
CA MET A 35 -2.32 15.58 3.61
C MET A 35 -1.97 15.67 2.13
N ARG A 36 -1.97 14.56 1.38
CA ARG A 36 -1.69 14.58 -0.06
C ARG A 36 -2.78 15.34 -0.82
N ILE A 37 -4.03 15.07 -0.49
CA ILE A 37 -5.21 15.74 -1.09
C ILE A 37 -5.19 17.22 -0.73
N PHE A 38 -5.01 17.54 0.54
CA PHE A 38 -4.92 18.92 1.00
C PHE A 38 -3.73 19.67 0.35
N LYS A 39 -2.57 19.01 0.22
CA LYS A 39 -1.39 19.62 -0.42
C LYS A 39 -1.61 19.85 -1.91
N SER A 40 -2.32 18.98 -2.63
CA SER A 40 -2.67 19.22 -4.04
C SER A 40 -3.61 20.41 -4.20
N GLU A 41 -4.66 20.51 -3.39
CA GLU A 41 -5.61 21.63 -3.43
C GLU A 41 -4.92 22.96 -3.08
N VAL A 42 -4.12 22.98 -2.01
CA VAL A 42 -3.34 24.17 -1.62
C VAL A 42 -2.27 24.54 -2.66
N ARG A 43 -1.71 23.55 -3.36
CA ARG A 43 -0.72 23.79 -4.42
C ARG A 43 -1.36 24.32 -5.69
N GLU A 44 -2.58 23.89 -6.01
CA GLU A 44 -3.39 24.44 -7.10
C GLU A 44 -3.70 25.91 -6.84
N MET A 45 -4.16 26.24 -5.62
CA MET A 45 -4.34 27.64 -5.17
C MET A 45 -3.06 28.47 -5.23
N LYS A 46 -1.89 27.88 -4.96
CA LYS A 46 -0.58 28.56 -5.08
C LYS A 46 -0.10 28.65 -6.53
N LYS A 47 -0.46 27.68 -7.39
CA LYS A 47 -0.06 27.61 -8.80
C LYS A 47 -0.82 28.64 -9.65
N ASP A 48 -2.06 28.97 -9.28
CA ASP A 48 -2.82 30.06 -9.88
C ASP A 48 -2.19 31.46 -9.65
N GLY A 49 -1.21 31.58 -8.74
CA GLY A 49 -0.45 32.81 -8.47
C GLY A 49 1.02 32.82 -8.92
N ALA A 50 1.62 31.68 -9.29
CA ALA A 50 3.00 31.62 -9.76
C ALA A 50 3.26 30.33 -10.55
N SER A 51 3.64 30.49 -11.83
CA SER A 51 4.02 29.40 -12.74
C SER A 51 5.08 28.46 -12.13
N GLU A 52 4.70 27.19 -12.12
CA GLU A 52 5.51 25.98 -12.25
C GLU A 52 6.91 25.94 -11.63
N THR A 53 7.09 25.06 -10.64
CA THR A 53 8.30 24.24 -10.57
C THR A 53 7.96 22.90 -9.96
N LYS A 54 8.46 21.84 -10.62
CA LYS A 54 8.67 20.44 -10.18
C LYS A 54 8.20 20.07 -8.78
N ASP A 55 7.53 18.94 -8.67
CA ASP A 55 8.06 17.93 -7.75
C ASP A 55 7.68 16.53 -8.20
N THR A 56 8.74 15.79 -8.48
CA THR A 56 8.81 14.36 -8.73
C THR A 56 7.94 13.63 -7.73
N GLN A 57 6.92 12.99 -8.27
CA GLN A 57 6.15 11.94 -7.65
C GLN A 57 7.11 10.86 -7.14
N ALA A 58 7.41 10.91 -5.85
CA ALA A 58 7.97 9.77 -5.13
C ALA A 58 6.85 8.71 -5.05
N SER A 59 6.75 7.94 -6.13
CA SER A 59 5.94 6.75 -6.23
C SER A 59 6.42 5.74 -5.18
N SER A 60 5.75 5.74 -4.03
CA SER A 60 5.54 4.51 -3.28
C SER A 60 4.14 3.98 -3.66
N ASP A 61 3.94 3.79 -4.96
CA ASP A 61 2.97 2.82 -5.46
C ASP A 61 3.65 1.47 -5.31
N ALA A 62 3.42 0.84 -4.16
CA ALA A 62 3.65 -0.58 -4.01
C ALA A 62 2.80 -1.28 -5.07
N VAL A 63 3.46 -1.74 -6.13
CA VAL A 63 2.84 -2.52 -7.20
C VAL A 63 2.19 -3.74 -6.56
N GLU A 64 0.87 -3.81 -6.66
CA GLU A 64 0.07 -4.94 -6.19
C GLU A 64 0.47 -6.19 -6.96
N GLY A 65 1.15 -7.11 -6.29
CA GLY A 65 1.55 -8.39 -6.84
C GLY A 65 0.32 -9.25 -7.11
N ARG A 66 -0.20 -9.20 -8.34
CA ARG A 66 -1.15 -10.20 -8.82
C ARG A 66 -0.37 -11.46 -9.22
N VAL A 67 -0.25 -12.42 -8.30
CA VAL A 67 0.11 -13.80 -8.65
C VAL A 67 -1.12 -14.43 -9.31
N VAL A 68 -1.07 -14.60 -10.62
CA VAL A 68 -2.06 -15.39 -11.37
C VAL A 68 -1.57 -16.84 -11.38
N ASP A 69 -2.04 -17.65 -10.45
CA ASP A 69 -1.96 -19.10 -10.60
C ASP A 69 -3.02 -19.52 -11.64
N HIS A 70 -2.58 -19.96 -12.82
CA HIS A 70 -3.43 -20.56 -13.84
C HIS A 70 -3.24 -22.09 -13.79
N PRO A 71 -4.11 -22.87 -13.12
CA PRO A 71 -3.97 -24.32 -13.08
C PRO A 71 -4.60 -24.99 -14.31
N ASP A 72 -4.19 -24.63 -15.53
CA ASP A 72 -4.71 -25.28 -16.75
C ASP A 72 -3.64 -25.59 -17.82
N ALA A 73 -2.37 -25.66 -17.41
CA ALA A 73 -1.25 -26.04 -18.30
C ALA A 73 -0.78 -27.50 -18.12
N LYS A 74 -1.62 -28.39 -17.57
CA LYS A 74 -1.24 -29.80 -17.36
C LYS A 74 -2.40 -30.80 -17.57
N ALA A 75 -3.08 -30.72 -18.71
CA ALA A 75 -4.03 -31.77 -19.12
C ALA A 75 -4.03 -32.05 -20.63
N LYS A 76 -2.94 -31.70 -21.33
CA LYS A 76 -2.65 -32.25 -22.65
C LYS A 76 -1.30 -32.93 -22.54
N ASN A 77 -1.28 -34.25 -22.39
CA ASN A 77 -0.24 -35.18 -22.85
C ASN A 77 -0.58 -36.60 -22.37
N ASN A 78 -1.10 -37.39 -23.33
CA ASN A 78 -0.89 -38.84 -23.51
C ASN A 78 -1.89 -39.83 -22.89
N GLY A 79 -2.42 -40.70 -23.76
CA GLY A 79 -3.21 -41.90 -23.46
C GLY A 79 -4.44 -42.00 -24.36
N GLU A 80 -4.30 -42.31 -25.65
CA GLU A 80 -4.34 -43.71 -26.12
C GLU A 80 -5.58 -44.46 -25.58
N THR A 81 -6.69 -44.39 -26.31
CA THR A 81 -7.47 -45.59 -26.71
C THR A 81 -8.34 -45.22 -27.91
N ASP A 82 -7.87 -45.67 -29.06
CA ASP A 82 -8.64 -45.94 -30.27
C ASP A 82 -9.80 -46.91 -29.94
N VAL A 83 -11.04 -46.44 -30.08
CA VAL A 83 -12.21 -47.34 -30.19
C VAL A 83 -13.26 -46.68 -31.10
N PRO A 84 -13.57 -47.28 -32.26
CA PRO A 84 -14.51 -46.72 -33.23
C PRO A 84 -15.97 -46.82 -32.75
N PRO A 85 -16.89 -45.96 -33.25
CA PRO A 85 -18.29 -46.00 -32.86
C PRO A 85 -18.99 -47.24 -33.39
N SER A 86 -19.53 -48.06 -32.48
CA SER A 86 -20.38 -49.20 -32.83
C SER A 86 -21.75 -48.68 -33.27
N ASN A 87 -21.98 -48.66 -34.59
CA ASN A 87 -23.23 -48.25 -35.22
C ASN A 87 -24.36 -49.24 -34.83
N ARG A 88 -25.33 -48.79 -34.03
CA ARG A 88 -26.53 -49.56 -33.68
C ARG A 88 -27.67 -49.14 -34.60
N VAL A 89 -28.07 -50.08 -35.47
CA VAL A 89 -29.34 -50.14 -36.21
C VAL A 89 -30.55 -50.01 -35.31
#